data_AF-A0A383ELF8-F1
#
_entry.id   AF-A0A383ELF8-F1
#
_cell.length_a   1.000
_cell.length_b   1.000
_cell.length_c   1.000
_cell.angle_alpha   90.00
_cell.angle_beta   90.00
_cell.angle_gamma   90.00
#
_symmetry.space_group_name_H-M   'P 1'
#
loop_
_entity.id
_entity.type
_entity.pdbx_description
1 polymer ?
#
loop_
_entity_poly.entity_id
_entity_poly.type
_entity_poly.pdbx_seq_one_letter_code
_entity_poly.pdbx_strand_id
1 'polypeptide(L)'
;MAPAADILSKQIICKEPGRYIGWPTIIRTRAGELIIAFSGDRDSHICPYGKTEMVRSSDEGKTWSDPVVIRNTPLDDRDAGLVETPDGTLVTTWFTSVEFGDSPVYEAHAKTLSQEVRDRWKGHWTQRSTDSGLT
;
A
#
# COMPACT_ATOMS: atom_id res chain seq x y z
N MET A 1 15.97 29.23 -9.29
CA MET A 1 16.32 28.55 -8.03
C MET A 1 15.33 27.43 -7.82
N ALA A 2 15.78 26.21 -7.51
CA ALA A 2 14.86 25.15 -7.09
C ALA A 2 14.19 25.59 -5.77
N PRO A 3 12.92 25.23 -5.52
CA PRO A 3 12.31 25.49 -4.22
C PRO A 3 13.17 24.85 -3.14
N ALA A 4 13.57 25.65 -2.14
CA ALA A 4 14.25 25.17 -0.95
C ALA A 4 13.20 24.74 0.07
N ALA A 5 13.43 23.62 0.75
CA ALA A 5 12.59 23.13 1.83
C ALA A 5 13.43 23.03 3.11
N ASP A 6 12.87 23.48 4.23
CA ASP A 6 13.48 23.30 5.55
C ASP A 6 13.11 21.94 6.12
N ILE A 7 14.12 21.18 6.55
CA ILE A 7 13.90 19.89 7.22
C ILE A 7 13.64 20.16 8.70
N LEU A 8 12.37 20.12 9.11
CA LEU A 8 11.98 20.32 10.51
C LEU A 8 12.26 19.07 11.37
N SER A 9 12.09 17.87 10.81
CA SER A 9 12.30 16.61 11.53
C SER A 9 12.52 15.42 10.58
N LYS A 10 13.02 14.31 11.13
CA LYS A 10 13.14 13.01 10.44
C LYS A 10 12.76 11.90 11.41
N GLN A 11 11.91 10.98 10.98
CA GLN A 11 11.44 9.88 11.80
C GLN A 11 11.16 8.64 10.95
N ILE A 12 11.09 7.48 11.60
CA ILE A 12 10.59 6.24 11.01
C ILE A 12 9.09 6.20 11.29
N ILE A 13 8.28 6.10 10.23
CA ILE A 13 6.81 6.10 10.34
C ILE A 13 6.27 4.70 10.60
N CYS A 14 6.69 3.74 9.77
CA CYS A 14 6.28 2.35 9.86
C CYS A 14 7.50 1.45 9.60
N LYS A 15 7.56 0.31 10.29
CA LYS A 15 8.58 -0.71 10.09
C LYS A 15 8.00 -2.07 10.43
N GLU A 16 8.19 -3.00 9.52
CA GLU A 16 7.83 -4.40 9.71
C GLU A 16 9.10 -5.26 9.78
N PRO A 17 9.52 -5.72 10.97
CA PRO A 17 10.76 -6.46 11.13
C PRO A 17 10.81 -7.71 10.25
N GLY A 18 11.86 -7.85 9.45
CA GLY A 18 12.04 -8.99 8.54
C GLY A 18 11.22 -8.91 7.26
N ARG A 19 10.44 -7.84 7.06
CA ARG A 19 9.67 -7.60 5.86
C ARG A 19 10.19 -6.40 5.08
N TYR A 20 9.99 -6.45 3.78
CA TYR A 20 10.08 -5.31 2.88
C TYR A 20 8.74 -4.55 2.93
N ILE A 21 8.79 -3.23 2.85
CA ILE A 21 7.62 -2.36 2.64
C ILE A 21 8.04 -1.25 1.69
N GLY A 22 7.16 -0.81 0.80
CA GLY A 22 7.58 0.07 -0.28
C GLY A 22 6.47 0.84 -0.99
N TRP A 23 6.91 1.77 -1.83
CA TRP A 23 6.10 2.60 -2.73
C TRP A 23 4.94 3.34 -2.03
N PRO A 24 5.26 4.21 -1.04
CA PRO A 24 4.23 4.93 -0.29
C PRO A 24 3.68 6.14 -1.06
N THR A 25 2.41 6.43 -0.83
CA THR A 25 1.78 7.72 -1.12
C THR A 25 1.24 8.33 0.18
N ILE A 26 1.37 9.65 0.34
CA ILE A 26 0.84 10.39 1.49
C ILE A 26 -0.17 11.44 1.05
N ILE A 27 -1.26 11.58 1.80
CA ILE A 27 -2.20 12.69 1.69
C ILE A 27 -2.38 13.38 3.04
N ARG A 28 -2.79 14.65 3.00
CA ARG A 28 -3.45 15.31 4.11
C ARG A 28 -4.93 15.43 3.77
N THR A 29 -5.78 14.82 4.58
CA THR A 29 -7.22 14.88 4.37
C THR A 29 -7.76 16.28 4.65
N ARG A 30 -8.96 16.59 4.17
CA ARG A 30 -9.68 17.83 4.50
C ARG A 30 -9.94 18.00 5.99
N ALA A 31 -10.03 16.89 6.74
CA ALA A 31 -10.15 16.89 8.20
C ALA A 31 -8.80 17.14 8.91
N GLY A 32 -7.69 17.23 8.18
CA GLY A 32 -6.35 17.51 8.70
C GLY A 32 -5.52 16.26 9.03
N GLU A 33 -6.09 15.06 8.94
CA GLU A 33 -5.40 13.78 9.16
C GLU A 33 -4.37 13.51 8.06
N LEU A 34 -3.20 12.99 8.42
CA LEU A 34 -2.26 12.43 7.44
C LEU A 34 -2.55 10.94 7.27
N ILE A 35 -2.66 10.50 6.01
CA ILE A 35 -2.83 9.08 5.68
C ILE A 35 -1.73 8.69 4.71
N ILE A 36 -1.04 7.60 5.01
CA ILE A 36 -0.08 6.96 4.10
C ILE A 36 -0.63 5.61 3.70
N ALA A 37 -0.66 5.34 2.39
CA ALA A 37 -0.86 4.01 1.84
C ALA A 37 0.45 3.50 1.25
N PHE A 38 0.74 2.20 1.39
CA PHE A 38 1.96 1.57 0.87
C PHE A 38 1.73 0.07 0.60
N SER A 39 2.68 -0.58 -0.08
CA SER A 39 2.68 -2.04 -0.22
C SER A 39 3.50 -2.66 0.94
N GLY A 40 2.86 -3.46 1.78
CA GLY A 40 3.41 -4.04 3.01
C GLY A 40 3.37 -5.57 3.07
N ASP A 41 3.88 -6.14 4.17
CA ASP A 41 4.02 -7.57 4.46
C ASP A 41 4.77 -8.40 3.39
N ARG A 42 5.88 -7.86 2.89
CA ARG A 42 6.61 -8.42 1.75
C ARG A 42 7.87 -9.16 2.15
N ASP A 43 8.21 -10.19 1.39
CA ASP A 43 9.53 -10.83 1.53
C ASP A 43 10.64 -10.12 0.72
N SER A 44 10.31 -9.54 -0.43
CA SER A 44 11.28 -8.99 -1.38
C SER A 44 10.66 -7.93 -2.28
N HIS A 45 11.36 -7.46 -3.32
CA HIS A 45 10.78 -6.49 -4.27
C HIS A 45 9.62 -7.07 -5.09
N ILE A 46 9.59 -8.38 -5.35
CA ILE A 46 8.51 -9.10 -6.07
C ILE A 46 8.27 -10.42 -5.34
N CYS A 47 7.10 -10.60 -4.72
CA CYS A 47 6.78 -11.81 -3.95
C CYS A 47 5.26 -12.01 -3.87
N PRO A 48 4.75 -13.20 -3.58
CA PRO A 48 3.30 -13.43 -3.56
C PRO A 48 2.55 -12.81 -2.37
N TYR A 49 3.26 -12.16 -1.43
CA TYR A 49 2.70 -11.75 -0.13
C TYR A 49 2.42 -10.25 -0.01
N GLY A 50 2.70 -9.45 -1.04
CA GLY A 50 2.45 -8.02 -0.99
C GLY A 50 0.98 -7.69 -0.76
N LYS A 51 0.74 -6.76 0.17
CA LYS A 51 -0.58 -6.25 0.55
C LYS A 51 -0.61 -4.75 0.42
N THR A 52 -1.79 -4.17 0.19
CA THR A 52 -1.95 -2.72 0.36
C THR A 52 -2.29 -2.44 1.82
N GLU A 53 -1.46 -1.63 2.47
CA GLU A 53 -1.59 -1.24 3.87
C GLU A 53 -1.66 0.26 4.04
N MET A 54 -2.14 0.69 5.21
CA MET A 54 -2.35 2.09 5.53
C MET A 54 -1.97 2.40 6.98
N VAL A 55 -1.36 3.57 7.20
CA VAL A 55 -1.14 4.16 8.54
C VAL A 55 -1.65 5.59 8.58
N ARG A 56 -2.01 6.07 9.77
CA ARG A 56 -2.64 7.38 9.98
C ARG A 56 -1.95 8.18 11.07
N SER A 57 -2.05 9.50 10.97
CA SER A 57 -1.65 10.43 12.01
C SER A 57 -2.63 11.59 12.14
N SER A 58 -3.11 11.84 13.35
CA SER A 58 -4.01 12.94 13.70
C SER A 58 -3.30 14.13 14.37
N ASP A 59 -1.97 14.06 14.54
CA ASP A 59 -1.16 15.03 15.31
C ASP A 59 -0.01 15.64 14.48
N GLU A 60 -0.26 15.82 13.19
CA GLU A 60 0.69 16.36 12.20
C GLU A 60 1.93 15.49 11.97
N GLY A 61 1.76 14.17 12.11
CA GLY A 61 2.82 13.20 11.86
C GLY A 61 3.75 13.00 13.05
N LYS A 62 3.40 13.43 14.27
CA LYS A 62 4.23 13.20 15.46
C LYS A 62 4.11 11.75 15.94
N THR A 63 2.91 11.17 15.85
CA THR A 63 2.63 9.76 16.12
C THR A 63 1.83 9.15 14.98
N TRP A 64 1.97 7.84 14.82
CA TRP A 64 1.34 7.07 13.75
C TRP A 64 0.64 5.83 14.30
N SER A 65 -0.48 5.46 13.68
CA SER A 65 -1.18 4.21 13.99
C SER A 65 -0.35 3.00 13.59
N ASP A 66 -0.72 1.83 14.13
CA ASP A 66 -0.30 0.55 13.55
C ASP A 66 -0.83 0.43 12.10
N PRO A 67 -0.12 -0.32 11.23
CA PRO A 67 -0.56 -0.55 9.87
C PRO A 67 -1.85 -1.38 9.85
N VAL A 68 -2.79 -0.98 8.99
CA VAL A 68 -4.00 -1.75 8.70
C VAL A 68 -3.98 -2.22 7.24
N VAL A 69 -4.29 -3.50 7.04
CA VAL A 69 -4.43 -4.07 5.69
C VAL A 69 -5.74 -3.59 5.07
N ILE A 70 -5.65 -2.89 3.94
CA ILE A 70 -6.81 -2.46 3.17
C ILE A 70 -7.06 -3.36 1.95
N ARG A 71 -6.01 -3.98 1.39
CA ARG A 71 -6.13 -5.01 0.33
C ARG A 71 -5.17 -6.17 0.58
N ASN A 72 -5.66 -7.37 0.31
CA ASN A 72 -4.89 -8.61 0.37
C ASN A 72 -5.48 -9.60 -0.65
N THR A 73 -5.12 -9.44 -1.92
CA THR A 73 -5.54 -10.35 -2.99
C THR A 73 -4.67 -11.60 -3.00
N PRO A 74 -5.04 -12.65 -3.76
CA PRO A 74 -4.18 -13.84 -3.91
C PRO A 74 -2.87 -13.62 -4.68
N LEU A 75 -2.63 -12.41 -5.22
CA LEU A 75 -1.44 -12.05 -5.99
C LEU A 75 -0.62 -11.00 -5.23
N ASP A 76 0.55 -10.66 -5.76
CA ASP A 76 1.40 -9.59 -5.21
C ASP A 76 0.71 -8.23 -5.38
N ASP A 77 0.06 -7.69 -4.33
CA ASP A 77 -0.52 -6.34 -4.36
C ASP A 77 0.59 -5.28 -4.25
N ARG A 78 0.74 -4.48 -5.31
CA ARG A 78 1.88 -3.60 -5.55
C ARG A 78 1.46 -2.17 -5.75
N ASP A 79 2.32 -1.29 -5.25
CA ASP A 79 2.26 0.16 -5.33
C ASP A 79 0.93 0.74 -4.83
N ALA A 80 0.96 1.60 -3.82
CA ALA A 80 -0.27 2.16 -3.27
C ALA A 80 -0.37 3.65 -3.62
N GLY A 81 -1.24 3.97 -4.57
CA GLY A 81 -1.67 5.34 -4.83
C GLY A 81 -2.82 5.71 -3.88
N LEU A 82 -2.84 6.95 -3.38
CA LEU A 82 -3.91 7.44 -2.52
C LEU A 82 -4.21 8.91 -2.83
N VAL A 83 -5.49 9.24 -3.01
CA VAL A 83 -5.99 10.60 -3.15
C VAL A 83 -7.28 10.79 -2.37
N GLU A 84 -7.53 12.02 -1.92
CA GLU A 84 -8.86 12.46 -1.50
C GLU A 84 -9.45 13.35 -2.59
N THR A 85 -10.68 13.07 -3.00
CA THR A 85 -11.39 13.88 -3.98
C THR A 85 -12.03 15.11 -3.32
N PRO A 86 -12.52 16.11 -4.11
CA PRO A 86 -13.14 17.29 -3.55
C PRO A 86 -14.37 17.04 -2.67
N ASP A 87 -15.07 15.90 -2.83
CA ASP A 87 -16.24 15.54 -2.01
C ASP A 87 -15.88 14.79 -0.72
N GLY A 88 -14.59 14.53 -0.47
CA GLY A 88 -14.09 13.80 0.70
C GLY A 88 -13.95 12.29 0.49
N THR A 89 -14.32 11.76 -0.68
CA THR A 89 -14.10 10.35 -1.01
C THR A 89 -12.60 10.07 -1.11
N LEU A 90 -12.12 9.05 -0.39
CA LEU A 90 -10.77 8.52 -0.54
C LEU A 90 -10.75 7.51 -1.69
N VAL A 91 -9.74 7.59 -2.55
CA VAL A 91 -9.53 6.64 -3.65
C VAL A 91 -8.11 6.09 -3.55
N THR A 92 -8.01 4.78 -3.45
CA THR A 92 -6.74 4.05 -3.49
C THR A 92 -6.61 3.26 -4.78
N THR A 93 -5.40 3.16 -5.31
CA THR A 93 -5.08 2.39 -6.51
C THR A 93 -3.88 1.49 -6.26
N TRP A 94 -3.92 0.29 -6.82
CA TRP A 94 -2.79 -0.64 -6.82
C TRP A 94 -2.83 -1.52 -8.07
N PHE A 95 -1.76 -2.25 -8.33
CA PHE A 95 -1.77 -3.31 -9.34
C PHE A 95 -1.31 -4.62 -8.72
N THR A 96 -1.59 -5.73 -9.41
CA THR A 96 -1.19 -7.06 -8.95
C THR A 96 -0.19 -7.68 -9.91
N SER A 97 0.85 -8.32 -9.39
CA SER A 97 1.82 -9.05 -10.22
C SER A 97 1.72 -10.57 -10.04
N VAL A 98 2.08 -11.30 -11.10
CA VAL A 98 2.28 -12.77 -11.09
C VAL A 98 3.76 -13.14 -11.28
N GLU A 99 4.65 -12.15 -11.44
CA GLU A 99 6.07 -12.34 -11.78
C GLU A 99 6.86 -13.04 -10.67
N PHE A 100 6.32 -13.08 -9.44
CA PHE A 100 6.89 -13.94 -8.39
C PHE A 100 6.98 -15.41 -8.83
N GLY A 101 6.15 -15.85 -9.78
CA GLY A 101 6.18 -17.21 -10.32
C GLY A 101 7.46 -17.54 -11.09
N ASP A 102 8.22 -16.54 -11.53
CA ASP A 102 9.51 -16.73 -12.21
C ASP A 102 10.66 -16.96 -11.21
N SER A 103 10.41 -16.77 -9.91
CA SER A 103 11.37 -17.02 -8.84
C SER A 103 11.29 -18.47 -8.35
N PRO A 104 12.41 -19.22 -8.32
CA PRO A 104 12.47 -20.54 -7.71
C PRO A 104 12.03 -20.56 -6.24
N VAL A 105 12.17 -19.43 -5.54
CA VAL A 105 11.77 -19.29 -4.12
C VAL A 105 10.26 -19.40 -3.95
N TYR A 106 9.48 -18.92 -4.93
CA TYR A 106 8.02 -18.85 -4.85
C TYR A 106 7.32 -19.82 -5.80
N GLU A 107 8.06 -20.69 -6.49
CA GLU A 107 7.52 -21.66 -7.45
C GLU A 107 6.43 -22.55 -6.81
N ALA A 108 6.68 -23.04 -5.60
CA ALA A 108 5.71 -23.87 -4.87
C ALA A 108 4.42 -23.10 -4.56
N HIS A 109 4.52 -21.83 -4.16
CA HIS A 109 3.34 -20.97 -3.93
C HIS A 109 2.61 -20.71 -5.25
N ALA A 110 3.35 -20.35 -6.31
CA ALA A 110 2.79 -20.09 -7.63
C ALA A 110 1.98 -21.28 -8.17
N LYS A 111 2.42 -22.52 -7.92
CA LYS A 111 1.67 -23.73 -8.31
C LYS A 111 0.34 -23.92 -7.59
N THR A 112 0.11 -23.23 -6.46
CA THR A 112 -1.20 -23.29 -5.76
C THR A 112 -2.26 -22.40 -6.41
N LEU A 113 -1.86 -21.45 -7.26
CA LEU A 113 -2.75 -20.51 -7.92
C LEU A 113 -3.23 -21.06 -9.27
N SER A 114 -4.53 -21.28 -9.40
CA SER A 114 -5.13 -21.69 -10.67
C SER A 114 -5.02 -20.59 -11.74
N GLN A 115 -5.12 -20.97 -13.01
CA GLN A 115 -5.15 -19.98 -14.10
C GLN A 115 -6.35 -19.03 -13.95
N GLU A 116 -7.51 -19.53 -13.51
CA GLU A 116 -8.69 -18.71 -13.23
C GLU A 116 -8.42 -17.63 -12.17
N VAL A 117 -7.71 -17.98 -11.09
CA VAL A 117 -7.32 -17.01 -10.04
C VAL A 117 -6.39 -15.95 -10.62
N ARG A 118 -5.42 -16.35 -11.44
CA ARG A 118 -4.48 -15.42 -12.09
C ARG A 118 -5.20 -14.47 -13.03
N ASP A 119 -6.08 -14.99 -13.88
CA ASP A 119 -6.83 -14.20 -14.85
C ASP A 119 -7.81 -13.24 -14.18
N ARG A 120 -8.42 -13.67 -13.07
CA ARG A 120 -9.32 -12.82 -12.28
C ARG A 120 -8.61 -11.66 -11.59
N TRP A 121 -7.45 -11.94 -11.00
CA TRP A 121 -6.81 -10.99 -10.08
C TRP A 121 -5.71 -10.17 -10.73
N LYS A 122 -5.11 -10.62 -11.85
CA LYS A 122 -4.05 -9.87 -12.54
C LYS A 122 -4.63 -8.62 -13.21
N GLY A 123 -4.34 -7.45 -12.65
CA GLY A 123 -4.74 -6.19 -13.24
C GLY A 123 -4.33 -4.96 -12.45
N HIS A 124 -5.01 -3.86 -12.76
CA HIS A 124 -4.95 -2.59 -12.05
C HIS A 124 -6.30 -2.35 -11.38
N TRP A 125 -6.26 -1.92 -10.13
CA TRP A 125 -7.41 -1.88 -9.27
C TRP A 125 -7.61 -0.50 -8.67
N THR A 126 -8.84 -0.21 -8.30
CA THR A 126 -9.21 1.00 -7.57
C THR A 126 -10.25 0.63 -6.54
N GLN A 127 -10.10 1.18 -5.33
CA GLN A 127 -11.13 1.13 -4.29
C GLN A 127 -11.41 2.55 -3.83
N ARG A 128 -12.69 2.83 -3.57
CA ARG A 128 -13.14 4.09 -3.01
C ARG A 128 -13.72 3.85 -1.62
N SER A 129 -13.50 4.81 -0.74
CA SER A 129 -14.06 4.88 0.60
C SER A 129 -14.85 6.19 0.73
N THR A 130 -16.07 6.12 1.24
CA THR A 130 -16.86 7.30 1.63
C THR A 130 -16.98 7.47 3.14
N ASP A 131 -16.24 6.67 3.92
CA ASP A 131 -16.29 6.61 5.39
C ASP A 131 -14.90 6.79 6.02
N SER A 132 -14.08 7.64 5.39
CA SER A 132 -12.73 7.97 5.84
C SER A 132 -11.77 6.78 5.88
N GLY A 133 -11.97 5.76 5.06
CA GLY A 133 -11.07 4.64 4.83
C GLY A 133 -11.35 3.46 5.74
N LEU A 134 -12.61 3.29 6.16
CA LEU A 134 -13.05 2.13 6.93
C LEU A 134 -13.56 1.01 5.99
N THR A 135 -14.11 1.34 4.83
CA THR A 135 -14.59 0.38 3.81
C THR A 135 -14.14 0.67 2.39
#